data_AF-R0MG64-F1
#
_entry.id   AF-R0MG64-F1
#
_cell.length_a   1.000
_cell.length_b   1.000
_cell.length_c   1.000
_cell.angle_alpha   90.00
_cell.angle_beta   90.00
_cell.angle_gamma   90.00
#
_symmetry.space_group_name_H-M   'P 1'
#
loop_
_entity.id
_entity.type
_entity.pdbx_description
1 polymer ?
#
loop_
_entity_poly.entity_id
_entity_poly.type
_entity_poly.pdbx_seq_one_letter_code
_entity_poly.pdbx_strand_id
1 'polypeptide(L)'
;MFENDFDPLVLSFLTEITFLQDFLAEGTVEEVKEKKKRDNFFKYERSGDKRKRKMEKQRLIAENIVKQEEEKEEKRDKFVIHRKIVDGLQRLFFLILRDKMKNKFKSTFIGLSKYKKFIRNEFLEGLYVLLNDAIAISDYESKLYGIITTLEIYFTYKYDFKRLVEALYDIICPFNYNLKHEDFGLIEKCIEELFINYKQPIQRVFAIVHRLIILRCLRYSVKIKKIIQSLANVYEIDFSDCFVTKEENYLINIDNFKNFPFYDYFLFKKML
;
A
#
# COMPACT_ATOMS: atom_id res chain seq x y z
N MET A 1 -5.30 -28.72 -18.34
CA MET A 1 -5.80 -27.48 -17.72
C MET A 1 -6.00 -27.82 -16.25
N PHE A 2 -5.05 -27.45 -15.38
CA PHE A 2 -5.29 -27.62 -13.93
C PHE A 2 -6.22 -26.49 -13.52
N GLU A 3 -7.49 -26.81 -13.30
CA GLU A 3 -8.42 -25.91 -12.61
C GLU A 3 -7.82 -25.69 -11.22
N ASN A 4 -7.23 -24.52 -10.99
CA ASN A 4 -6.72 -24.14 -9.69
C ASN A 4 -7.92 -23.81 -8.78
N ASP A 5 -8.56 -24.85 -8.25
CA ASP A 5 -9.66 -24.91 -7.26
C ASP A 5 -9.28 -24.32 -5.88
N PHE A 6 -8.38 -23.35 -5.84
CA PHE A 6 -8.07 -22.63 -4.62
C PHE A 6 -9.11 -21.54 -4.40
N ASP A 7 -9.85 -21.64 -3.28
CA ASP A 7 -10.83 -20.66 -2.84
C ASP A 7 -10.13 -19.31 -2.52
N PRO A 8 -10.62 -18.16 -3.05
CA PRO A 8 -10.16 -16.82 -2.68
C PRO A 8 -10.10 -16.55 -1.17
N LEU A 9 -10.94 -17.22 -0.37
CA LEU A 9 -10.94 -17.12 1.10
C LEU A 9 -9.65 -17.67 1.71
N VAL A 10 -9.06 -18.71 1.11
CA VAL A 10 -7.79 -19.25 1.60
C VAL A 10 -6.67 -18.24 1.40
N LEU A 11 -6.71 -17.45 0.32
CA LEU A 11 -5.74 -16.38 0.10
C LEU A 11 -5.87 -15.26 1.13
N SER A 12 -7.08 -14.89 1.55
CA SER A 12 -7.24 -13.90 2.63
C SER A 12 -6.64 -14.40 3.95
N PHE A 13 -6.81 -15.67 4.30
CA PHE A 13 -6.15 -16.25 5.47
C PHE A 13 -4.62 -16.17 5.39
N LEU A 14 -4.05 -16.43 4.21
CA LEU A 14 -2.61 -16.30 3.98
C LEU A 14 -2.11 -14.85 4.11
N THR A 15 -2.98 -13.85 3.88
CA THR A 15 -2.63 -12.45 4.14
C THR A 15 -2.68 -12.06 5.61
N GLU A 16 -3.30 -12.86 6.49
CA GLU A 16 -3.52 -12.54 7.91
C GLU A 16 -2.70 -13.40 8.88
N ILE A 17 -1.61 -14.01 8.38
CA ILE A 17 -0.75 -14.88 9.21
C ILE A 17 -0.17 -14.08 10.40
N THR A 18 -0.65 -14.37 11.60
CA THR A 18 -0.33 -13.66 12.85
C THR A 18 1.11 -13.88 13.29
N PHE A 19 1.64 -15.10 13.14
CA PHE A 19 3.03 -15.41 13.54
C PHE A 19 4.09 -14.70 12.67
N LEU A 20 3.71 -14.16 11.50
CA LEU A 20 4.59 -13.35 10.65
C LEU A 20 4.56 -11.86 11.02
N GLN A 21 3.64 -11.40 11.89
CA GLN A 21 3.51 -9.97 12.23
C GLN A 21 4.80 -9.41 12.84
N ASP A 22 5.40 -10.13 13.79
CA ASP A 22 6.66 -9.74 14.42
C ASP A 22 7.81 -9.72 13.41
N PHE A 23 7.86 -10.69 12.49
CA PHE A 23 8.86 -10.73 11.42
C PHE A 23 8.72 -9.56 10.42
N LEU A 24 7.47 -9.19 10.08
CA LEU A 24 7.18 -8.04 9.23
C LEU A 24 7.53 -6.71 9.93
N ALA A 25 7.41 -6.66 11.26
CA ALA A 25 7.77 -5.53 12.10
C ALA A 25 9.28 -5.44 12.38
N GLU A 26 9.98 -6.57 12.55
CA GLU A 26 11.43 -6.61 12.84
C GLU A 26 12.29 -6.10 11.67
N GLY A 27 11.80 -6.15 10.43
CA GLY A 27 12.39 -5.43 9.30
C GLY A 27 12.33 -3.90 9.40
N THR A 28 11.96 -3.37 10.56
CA THR A 28 11.93 -1.95 10.93
C THR A 28 12.68 -1.66 12.24
N VAL A 29 13.25 -2.67 12.92
CA VAL A 29 13.73 -2.58 14.32
C VAL A 29 15.16 -3.11 14.49
N GLU A 30 16.07 -2.88 13.53
CA GLU A 30 17.51 -2.99 13.82
C GLU A 30 18.04 -1.81 14.65
N GLU A 31 17.26 -0.74 14.80
CA GLU A 31 17.53 0.36 15.73
C GLU A 31 16.52 0.33 16.87
N VAL A 32 16.89 -0.28 18.00
CA VAL A 32 16.70 0.21 19.39
C VAL A 32 17.23 -0.92 20.30
N LYS A 33 18.55 -0.95 20.49
CA LYS A 33 19.14 -1.59 21.67
C LYS A 33 19.21 -0.54 22.78
N GLU A 34 18.08 -0.27 23.43
CA GLU A 34 18.09 0.52 24.65
C GLU A 34 18.25 -0.36 25.90
N LYS A 35 19.30 -0.01 26.64
CA LYS A 35 19.73 -0.60 27.90
C LYS A 35 18.61 -0.53 28.94
N LYS A 36 18.04 -1.67 29.32
CA LYS A 36 17.26 -1.75 30.57
C LYS A 36 18.15 -1.38 31.75
N LYS A 37 17.86 -0.24 32.39
CA LYS A 37 18.39 0.13 33.71
C LYS A 37 17.97 -0.95 34.70
N ARG A 38 18.94 -1.57 35.37
CA ARG A 38 18.68 -2.49 36.48
C ARG A 38 18.36 -1.67 37.72
N ASP A 39 17.14 -1.79 38.23
CA ASP A 39 16.79 -1.30 39.56
C ASP A 39 17.50 -2.16 40.61
N ASN A 40 18.37 -1.51 41.38
CA ASN A 40 19.14 -2.11 42.46
C ASN A 40 18.27 -2.29 43.70
N PHE A 41 17.42 -3.33 43.73
CA PHE A 41 16.45 -3.50 44.83
C PHE A 41 16.87 -4.48 45.95
N PHE A 42 18.02 -5.16 45.88
CA PHE A 42 18.47 -6.04 46.97
C PHE A 42 19.94 -5.83 47.34
N LYS A 43 20.18 -5.18 48.48
CA LYS A 43 21.46 -5.22 49.20
C LYS A 43 21.51 -6.50 50.04
N TYR A 44 21.91 -7.63 49.43
CA TYR A 44 22.20 -8.85 50.20
C TYR A 44 23.51 -8.71 50.98
N GLU A 45 23.48 -9.14 52.24
CA GLU A 45 24.65 -9.19 53.13
C GLU A 45 25.80 -9.98 52.51
N ARG A 46 26.98 -9.35 52.51
CA ARG A 46 28.17 -9.84 51.85
C ARG A 46 29.02 -10.71 52.78
N SER A 47 28.54 -11.86 53.24
CA SER A 47 29.41 -12.92 53.79
C SER A 47 29.70 -13.97 52.71
N GLY A 48 30.97 -14.22 52.41
CA GLY A 48 31.36 -15.15 51.33
C GLY A 48 32.73 -14.85 50.73
N ASP A 49 33.52 -15.91 50.62
CA ASP A 49 34.90 -15.91 50.19
C ASP A 49 35.09 -15.23 48.80
N LYS A 50 36.05 -14.30 48.68
CA LYS A 50 36.26 -13.46 47.48
C LYS A 50 36.48 -14.30 46.22
N ARG A 51 37.06 -15.49 46.38
CA ARG A 51 37.35 -16.44 45.30
C ARG A 51 36.08 -17.09 44.75
N LYS A 52 35.15 -17.49 45.62
CA LYS A 52 33.84 -18.05 45.23
C LYS A 52 32.99 -17.03 44.47
N ARG A 53 32.99 -15.77 44.90
CA ARG A 53 32.27 -14.69 44.20
C ARG A 53 32.80 -14.39 42.80
N LYS A 54 34.12 -14.47 42.59
CA LYS A 54 34.72 -14.32 41.25
C LYS A 54 34.32 -15.48 40.34
N MET A 55 34.36 -16.71 40.84
CA MET A 55 33.94 -17.90 40.10
C MET A 55 32.44 -17.84 39.74
N GLU A 56 31.58 -17.42 40.67
CA GLU A 56 30.15 -17.34 40.43
C GLU A 56 29.77 -16.21 39.47
N LYS A 57 30.45 -15.06 39.53
CA LYS A 57 30.30 -14.01 38.51
C LYS A 57 30.74 -14.49 37.12
N GLN A 58 31.85 -15.23 37.02
CA GLN A 58 32.29 -15.80 35.75
C GLN A 58 31.30 -16.83 35.22
N ARG A 59 30.73 -17.67 36.10
CA ARG A 59 29.67 -18.62 35.74
C ARG A 59 28.43 -17.92 35.20
N LEU A 60 27.96 -16.86 35.87
CA LEU A 60 26.79 -16.09 35.43
C LEU A 60 27.04 -15.34 34.11
N ILE A 61 28.27 -14.86 33.86
CA ILE A 61 28.61 -14.25 32.57
C ILE A 61 28.59 -15.31 31.47
N ALA A 62 29.19 -16.48 31.71
CA ALA A 62 29.18 -17.59 30.76
C ALA A 62 27.74 -18.07 30.47
N GLU A 63 26.91 -18.28 31.49
CA GLU A 63 25.49 -18.66 31.31
C GLU A 63 24.70 -17.61 30.52
N ASN A 64 24.97 -16.31 30.72
CA ASN A 64 24.32 -15.26 29.93
C ASN A 64 24.80 -15.21 28.48
N ILE A 65 26.08 -15.52 28.21
CA ILE A 65 26.61 -15.60 26.85
C ILE A 65 25.94 -16.77 26.11
N VAL A 66 25.89 -17.95 26.74
CA VAL A 66 25.23 -19.13 26.17
C VAL A 66 23.77 -18.85 25.85
N LYS A 67 23.01 -18.26 26.80
CA LYS A 67 21.61 -17.87 26.56
C LYS A 67 21.46 -16.87 25.40
N GLN A 68 22.37 -15.89 25.28
CA GLN A 68 22.33 -14.95 24.16
C GLN A 68 22.69 -15.59 22.83
N GLU A 69 23.53 -16.62 22.82
CA GLU A 69 23.87 -17.40 21.62
C GLU A 69 22.69 -18.29 21.20
N GLU A 70 22.09 -19.02 22.14
CA GLU A 70 20.86 -19.81 21.92
C GLU A 70 19.72 -18.93 21.38
N GLU A 71 19.46 -17.77 22.00
CA GLU A 71 18.44 -16.83 21.52
C GLU A 71 18.73 -16.30 20.10
N LYS A 72 20.01 -16.09 19.75
CA LYS A 72 20.39 -15.67 18.40
C LYS A 72 20.22 -16.79 17.38
N GLU A 73 20.52 -18.02 17.76
CA GLU A 73 20.38 -19.20 16.91
C GLU A 73 18.90 -19.49 16.65
N GLU A 74 18.07 -19.50 17.68
CA GLU A 74 16.62 -19.62 17.53
C GLU A 74 16.01 -18.53 16.64
N LYS A 75 16.51 -17.29 16.77
CA LYS A 75 16.07 -16.18 15.90
C LYS A 75 16.49 -16.40 14.45
N ARG A 76 17.69 -16.92 14.20
CA ARG A 76 18.16 -17.25 12.85
C ARG A 76 17.33 -18.37 12.23
N ASP A 77 17.01 -19.41 12.98
CA ASP A 77 16.20 -20.52 12.48
C ASP A 77 14.77 -20.07 12.16
N LYS A 78 14.15 -19.28 13.06
CA LYS A 78 12.86 -18.65 12.81
C LYS A 78 12.90 -17.76 11.57
N PHE A 79 13.95 -16.95 11.41
CA PHE A 79 14.14 -16.10 10.23
C PHE A 79 14.18 -16.91 8.93
N VAL A 80 14.93 -18.02 8.91
CA VAL A 80 15.03 -18.90 7.72
C VAL A 80 13.67 -19.51 7.37
N ILE A 81 12.91 -19.98 8.37
CA ILE A 81 11.57 -20.53 8.17
C ILE A 81 10.62 -19.46 7.64
N HIS A 82 10.55 -18.29 8.28
CA HIS A 82 9.70 -17.18 7.85
C HIS A 82 10.04 -16.72 6.43
N ARG A 83 11.34 -16.64 6.10
CA ARG A 83 11.79 -16.28 4.76
C ARG A 83 11.32 -17.29 3.71
N LYS A 84 11.41 -18.60 3.99
CA LYS A 84 10.90 -19.64 3.09
C LYS A 84 9.39 -19.53 2.86
N ILE A 85 8.63 -19.20 3.91
CA ILE A 85 7.17 -19.00 3.80
C ILE A 85 6.86 -17.78 2.93
N VAL A 86 7.52 -16.64 3.17
CA VAL A 86 7.34 -15.43 2.38
C VAL A 86 7.72 -15.65 0.91
N ASP A 87 8.84 -16.31 0.63
CA ASP A 87 9.25 -16.66 -0.73
C ASP A 87 8.21 -17.58 -1.41
N GLY A 88 7.61 -18.51 -0.67
CA GLY A 88 6.50 -19.36 -1.13
C GLY A 88 5.24 -18.55 -1.47
N LEU A 89 4.85 -17.62 -0.60
CA LEU A 89 3.70 -16.73 -0.82
C LEU A 89 3.92 -15.82 -2.02
N GLN A 90 5.11 -15.23 -2.18
CA GLN A 90 5.44 -14.38 -3.32
C GLN A 90 5.33 -15.15 -4.65
N ARG A 91 5.83 -16.39 -4.70
CA ARG A 91 5.69 -17.26 -5.88
C ARG A 91 4.23 -17.53 -6.21
N LEU A 92 3.41 -17.80 -5.19
CA LEU A 92 1.97 -18.00 -5.36
C LEU A 92 1.30 -16.75 -5.95
N PHE A 93 1.60 -15.56 -5.40
CA PHE A 93 1.07 -14.29 -5.90
C PHE A 93 1.51 -14.01 -7.34
N PHE A 94 2.78 -14.25 -7.68
CA PHE A 94 3.27 -14.08 -9.05
C PHE A 94 2.62 -15.06 -10.02
N LEU A 95 2.37 -16.30 -9.60
CA LEU A 95 1.64 -17.27 -10.41
C LEU A 95 0.19 -16.83 -10.63
N ILE A 96 -0.48 -16.27 -9.62
CA ILE A 96 -1.83 -15.71 -9.75
C ILE A 96 -1.87 -14.56 -10.77
N LEU A 97 -0.90 -13.65 -10.71
CA LEU A 97 -0.81 -12.54 -11.66
C LEU A 97 -0.51 -13.04 -13.08
N ARG A 98 0.45 -13.96 -13.23
CA ARG A 98 0.84 -14.56 -14.52
C ARG A 98 -0.33 -15.29 -15.18
N ASP A 99 -1.05 -16.11 -14.43
CA ASP A 99 -2.16 -16.92 -14.93
C ASP A 99 -3.47 -16.11 -15.03
N LYS A 100 -3.43 -14.81 -14.69
CA LYS A 100 -4.54 -13.85 -14.84
C LYS A 100 -5.83 -14.28 -14.13
N MET A 101 -5.70 -14.91 -12.95
CA MET A 101 -6.84 -15.39 -12.16
C MET A 101 -7.59 -14.23 -11.47
N LYS A 102 -8.52 -13.60 -12.20
CA LYS A 102 -9.20 -12.35 -11.82
C LYS A 102 -9.80 -12.35 -10.42
N ASN A 103 -10.51 -13.42 -10.06
CA ASN A 103 -11.22 -13.54 -8.77
C ASN A 103 -10.28 -13.52 -7.55
N LYS A 104 -8.97 -13.64 -7.76
CA LYS A 104 -7.93 -13.71 -6.72
C LYS A 104 -7.09 -12.44 -6.65
N PHE A 105 -7.31 -11.46 -7.53
CA PHE A 105 -6.47 -10.27 -7.63
C PHE A 105 -6.52 -9.40 -6.39
N LYS A 106 -7.71 -9.11 -5.84
CA LYS A 106 -7.85 -8.34 -4.60
C LYS A 106 -6.94 -8.87 -3.48
N SER A 107 -7.06 -10.15 -3.14
CA SER A 107 -6.26 -10.78 -2.09
C SER A 107 -4.76 -10.80 -2.43
N THR A 108 -4.43 -10.96 -3.72
CA THR A 108 -3.05 -10.95 -4.21
C THR A 108 -2.40 -9.58 -4.06
N PHE A 109 -3.11 -8.50 -4.39
CA PHE A 109 -2.64 -7.13 -4.23
C PHE A 109 -2.40 -6.79 -2.74
N ILE A 110 -3.36 -7.12 -1.87
CA ILE A 110 -3.21 -6.96 -0.41
C ILE A 110 -1.98 -7.72 0.10
N GLY A 111 -1.80 -8.97 -0.31
CA GLY A 111 -0.64 -9.78 0.06
C GLY A 111 0.68 -9.16 -0.41
N LEU A 112 0.76 -8.73 -1.66
CA LEU A 112 1.96 -8.11 -2.22
C LEU A 112 2.34 -6.81 -1.50
N SER A 113 1.36 -5.96 -1.19
CA SER A 113 1.57 -4.75 -0.38
C SER A 113 2.16 -5.11 1.00
N LYS A 114 1.60 -6.12 1.68
CA LYS A 114 2.06 -6.57 3.00
C LYS A 114 3.50 -7.09 2.98
N TYR A 115 3.87 -7.84 1.96
CA TYR A 115 5.19 -8.49 1.85
C TYR A 115 6.21 -7.72 0.98
N LYS A 116 5.92 -6.46 0.62
CA LYS A 116 6.72 -5.68 -0.33
C LYS A 116 8.20 -5.56 0.02
N LYS A 117 8.53 -5.42 1.32
CA LYS A 117 9.92 -5.30 1.82
C LYS A 117 10.80 -6.51 1.47
N PHE A 118 10.18 -7.67 1.24
CA PHE A 118 10.88 -8.92 1.02
C PHE A 118 10.99 -9.28 -0.46
N ILE A 119 10.36 -8.51 -1.35
CA ILE A 119 10.42 -8.70 -2.80
C ILE A 119 11.85 -8.39 -3.25
N ARG A 120 12.46 -9.33 -3.98
CA ARG A 120 13.83 -9.14 -4.47
C ARG A 120 13.83 -8.16 -5.64
N ASN A 121 14.85 -7.32 -5.71
CA ASN A 121 14.96 -6.27 -6.73
C ASN A 121 14.92 -6.82 -8.17
N GLU A 122 15.47 -8.01 -8.38
CA GLU A 122 15.46 -8.72 -9.68
C GLU A 122 14.05 -9.02 -10.21
N PHE A 123 13.04 -9.09 -9.35
CA PHE A 123 11.66 -9.34 -9.76
C PHE A 123 10.83 -8.06 -9.94
N LEU A 124 11.35 -6.89 -9.57
CA LEU A 124 10.57 -5.65 -9.56
C LEU A 124 10.14 -5.22 -10.96
N GLU A 125 10.99 -5.38 -11.98
CA GLU A 125 10.61 -4.99 -13.34
C GLU A 125 9.49 -5.89 -13.88
N GLY A 126 9.64 -7.21 -13.75
CA GLY A 126 8.62 -8.18 -14.16
C GLY A 126 7.31 -8.01 -13.38
N LEU A 127 7.40 -7.74 -12.09
CA LEU A 127 6.22 -7.50 -11.25
C LEU A 127 5.46 -6.24 -11.69
N TYR A 128 6.14 -5.18 -12.10
CA TYR A 128 5.48 -3.95 -12.56
C TYR A 128 4.63 -4.22 -13.80
N VAL A 129 5.14 -5.00 -14.74
CA VAL A 129 4.39 -5.41 -15.94
C VAL A 129 3.17 -6.26 -15.55
N LEU A 130 3.37 -7.26 -14.68
CA LEU A 130 2.30 -8.13 -14.22
C LEU A 130 1.19 -7.38 -13.48
N LEU A 131 1.53 -6.38 -12.65
CA LEU A 131 0.56 -5.55 -11.94
C LEU A 131 -0.26 -4.71 -12.92
N ASN A 132 0.37 -4.05 -13.88
CA ASN A 132 -0.34 -3.26 -14.88
C ASN A 132 -1.28 -4.12 -15.73
N ASP A 133 -0.83 -5.30 -16.16
CA ASP A 133 -1.65 -6.25 -16.93
C ASP A 133 -2.85 -6.75 -16.11
N ALA A 134 -2.63 -7.04 -14.82
CA ALA A 134 -3.70 -7.46 -13.92
C ALA A 134 -4.71 -6.32 -13.67
N ILE A 135 -4.26 -5.09 -13.47
CA ILE A 135 -5.11 -3.90 -13.31
C ILE A 135 -5.94 -3.64 -14.56
N ALA A 136 -5.39 -3.87 -15.76
CA ALA A 136 -6.14 -3.65 -17.00
C ALA A 136 -7.39 -4.55 -17.11
N ILE A 137 -7.32 -5.79 -16.63
CA ILE A 137 -8.36 -6.80 -16.80
C ILE A 137 -9.22 -7.06 -15.56
N SER A 138 -8.88 -6.44 -14.42
CA SER A 138 -9.54 -6.64 -13.13
C SER A 138 -10.87 -5.90 -13.02
N ASP A 139 -11.68 -6.30 -12.05
CA ASP A 139 -12.87 -5.60 -11.61
C ASP A 139 -12.52 -4.30 -10.88
N TYR A 140 -13.48 -3.38 -10.77
CA TYR A 140 -13.27 -2.03 -10.25
C TYR A 140 -12.63 -2.00 -8.85
N GLU A 141 -13.06 -2.91 -7.96
CA GLU A 141 -12.57 -2.95 -6.58
C GLU A 141 -11.13 -3.44 -6.57
N SER A 142 -10.85 -4.56 -7.24
CA SER A 142 -9.48 -5.06 -7.40
C SER A 142 -8.55 -4.05 -8.08
N LYS A 143 -9.04 -3.23 -9.04
CA LYS A 143 -8.25 -2.15 -9.65
C LYS A 143 -7.75 -1.14 -8.61
N LEU A 144 -8.60 -0.70 -7.69
CA LEU A 144 -8.21 0.24 -6.63
C LEU A 144 -7.11 -0.34 -5.76
N TYR A 145 -7.25 -1.60 -5.33
CA TYR A 145 -6.20 -2.29 -4.57
C TYR A 145 -4.90 -2.45 -5.39
N GLY A 146 -5.01 -2.74 -6.69
CA GLY A 146 -3.86 -2.87 -7.58
C GLY A 146 -3.10 -1.55 -7.75
N ILE A 147 -3.82 -0.43 -7.91
CA ILE A 147 -3.22 0.91 -7.99
C ILE A 147 -2.46 1.22 -6.70
N ILE A 148 -3.10 1.07 -5.54
CA ILE A 148 -2.49 1.32 -4.22
C ILE A 148 -1.23 0.44 -4.04
N THR A 149 -1.33 -0.85 -4.36
CA THR A 149 -0.22 -1.79 -4.24
C THR A 149 0.96 -1.41 -5.12
N THR A 150 0.67 -1.00 -6.37
CA THR A 150 1.71 -0.57 -7.31
C THR A 150 2.39 0.69 -6.78
N LEU A 151 1.65 1.67 -6.28
CA LEU A 151 2.24 2.87 -5.69
C LEU A 151 3.07 2.51 -4.46
N GLU A 152 2.56 1.69 -3.56
CA GLU A 152 3.26 1.31 -2.33
C GLU A 152 4.58 0.57 -2.55
N ILE A 153 4.74 -0.14 -3.67
CA ILE A 153 5.97 -0.83 -4.06
C ILE A 153 6.90 0.11 -4.84
N TYR A 154 6.35 0.88 -5.78
CA TYR A 154 7.12 1.63 -6.77
C TYR A 154 7.23 3.12 -6.52
N PHE A 155 6.66 3.67 -5.45
CA PHE A 155 6.65 5.12 -5.19
C PHE A 155 8.04 5.78 -5.28
N THR A 156 9.07 5.08 -4.81
CA THR A 156 10.46 5.57 -4.83
C THR A 156 11.15 5.42 -6.19
N TYR A 157 10.59 4.60 -7.08
CA TYR A 157 11.09 4.37 -8.41
C TYR A 157 10.38 5.34 -9.36
N LYS A 158 11.15 6.16 -10.10
CA LYS A 158 10.65 7.24 -10.97
C LYS A 158 9.92 6.73 -12.23
N TYR A 159 8.94 5.84 -12.07
CA TYR A 159 8.10 5.29 -13.14
C TYR A 159 7.04 6.30 -13.58
N ASP A 160 6.67 6.27 -14.86
CA ASP A 160 5.47 6.98 -15.31
C ASP A 160 4.22 6.15 -14.92
N PHE A 161 3.43 6.69 -14.00
CA PHE A 161 2.18 6.07 -13.54
C PHE A 161 0.98 6.38 -14.44
N LYS A 162 1.19 6.81 -15.70
CA LYS A 162 0.12 7.10 -16.67
C LYS A 162 -0.98 6.04 -16.70
N ARG A 163 -0.63 4.75 -16.80
CA ARG A 163 -1.62 3.65 -16.83
C ARG A 163 -2.46 3.56 -15.57
N LEU A 164 -1.88 3.85 -14.40
CA LEU A 164 -2.61 3.88 -13.13
C LEU A 164 -3.56 5.07 -13.08
N VAL A 165 -3.12 6.23 -13.60
CA VAL A 165 -3.94 7.43 -13.70
C VAL A 165 -5.13 7.21 -14.63
N GLU A 166 -4.93 6.59 -15.80
CA GLU A 166 -6.01 6.22 -16.72
C GLU A 166 -6.99 5.23 -16.06
N ALA A 167 -6.47 4.20 -15.38
CA ALA A 167 -7.30 3.25 -14.64
C ALA A 167 -8.12 3.93 -13.54
N LEU A 168 -7.54 4.87 -12.80
CA LEU A 168 -8.25 5.64 -11.78
C LEU A 168 -9.31 6.55 -12.40
N TYR A 169 -8.98 7.21 -13.51
CA TYR A 169 -9.89 8.08 -14.24
C TYR A 169 -11.14 7.31 -14.68
N ASP A 170 -10.97 6.09 -15.22
CA ASP A 170 -12.06 5.20 -15.60
C ASP A 170 -12.94 4.78 -14.41
N ILE A 171 -12.34 4.54 -13.24
CA ILE A 171 -13.09 4.17 -12.02
C ILE A 171 -13.96 5.33 -11.54
N ILE A 172 -13.42 6.57 -11.56
CA ILE A 172 -14.12 7.81 -11.19
C ILE A 172 -15.04 8.26 -12.35
N CYS A 173 -15.67 7.33 -13.06
CA CYS A 173 -16.71 7.67 -14.01
C CYS A 173 -17.98 8.09 -13.23
N PRO A 174 -18.59 9.27 -13.51
CA PRO A 174 -19.72 9.77 -12.74
C PRO A 174 -20.94 8.83 -12.68
N PHE A 175 -21.15 8.04 -13.74
CA PHE A 175 -22.25 7.08 -13.86
C PHE A 175 -21.86 5.65 -13.47
N ASN A 176 -20.77 5.46 -12.73
CA ASN A 176 -20.35 4.14 -12.27
C ASN A 176 -21.28 3.61 -11.15
N TYR A 177 -22.30 2.84 -11.53
CA TYR A 177 -23.25 2.23 -10.60
C TYR A 177 -22.61 1.33 -9.56
N ASN A 178 -21.48 0.69 -9.89
CA ASN A 178 -20.80 -0.28 -9.02
C ASN A 178 -20.02 0.36 -7.86
N LEU A 179 -19.79 1.67 -7.90
CA LEU A 179 -19.04 2.35 -6.85
C LEU A 179 -19.85 2.35 -5.55
N LYS A 180 -19.30 1.84 -4.45
CA LYS A 180 -19.94 1.86 -3.12
C LYS A 180 -19.38 3.00 -2.27
N HIS A 181 -20.08 3.35 -1.18
CA HIS A 181 -19.61 4.37 -0.25
C HIS A 181 -18.26 4.02 0.40
N GLU A 182 -18.00 2.72 0.60
CA GLU A 182 -16.75 2.21 1.18
C GLU A 182 -15.54 2.48 0.26
N ASP A 183 -15.74 2.41 -1.06
CA ASP A 183 -14.70 2.62 -2.07
C ASP A 183 -14.17 4.06 -2.08
N PHE A 184 -14.95 5.03 -1.59
CA PHE A 184 -14.50 6.42 -1.52
C PHE A 184 -13.26 6.61 -0.65
N GLY A 185 -13.05 5.76 0.36
CA GLY A 185 -11.81 5.77 1.14
C GLY A 185 -10.60 5.27 0.34
N LEU A 186 -10.79 4.29 -0.53
CA LEU A 186 -9.74 3.78 -1.40
C LEU A 186 -9.41 4.77 -2.51
N ILE A 187 -10.43 5.42 -3.09
CA ILE A 187 -10.25 6.49 -4.08
C ILE A 187 -9.48 7.67 -3.47
N GLU A 188 -9.83 8.08 -2.26
CA GLU A 188 -9.11 9.12 -1.50
C GLU A 188 -7.61 8.81 -1.42
N LYS A 189 -7.28 7.62 -0.94
CA LYS A 189 -5.89 7.16 -0.83
C LYS A 189 -5.18 7.12 -2.19
N CYS A 190 -5.85 6.63 -3.25
CA CYS A 190 -5.27 6.60 -4.60
C CYS A 190 -4.92 8.01 -5.10
N ILE A 191 -5.82 8.98 -4.88
CA ILE A 191 -5.63 10.36 -5.35
C ILE A 191 -4.53 11.05 -4.55
N GLU A 192 -4.50 10.88 -3.23
CA GLU A 192 -3.45 11.43 -2.37
C GLU A 192 -2.07 10.93 -2.82
N GLU A 193 -1.91 9.62 -3.04
CA GLU A 193 -0.63 9.06 -3.47
C GLU A 193 -0.23 9.49 -4.89
N LEU A 194 -1.16 9.44 -5.86
CA LEU A 194 -0.86 9.76 -7.26
C LEU A 194 -0.66 11.25 -7.53
N PHE A 195 -1.50 12.10 -6.94
CA PHE A 195 -1.58 13.51 -7.29
C PHE A 195 -0.97 14.42 -6.24
N ILE A 196 -1.01 14.08 -4.94
CA ILE A 196 -0.44 14.96 -3.91
C ILE A 196 1.02 14.58 -3.66
N ASN A 197 1.28 13.28 -3.42
CA ASN A 197 2.62 12.81 -3.05
C ASN A 197 3.56 12.73 -4.26
N TYR A 198 3.14 12.11 -5.37
CA TYR A 198 4.00 11.97 -6.57
C TYR A 198 4.03 13.23 -7.45
N LYS A 199 2.95 14.03 -7.42
CA LYS A 199 2.62 15.14 -8.33
C LYS A 199 2.48 14.72 -9.80
N GLN A 200 1.39 15.13 -10.43
CA GLN A 200 1.06 14.86 -11.83
C GLN A 200 1.04 16.15 -12.65
N PRO A 201 1.15 16.06 -13.99
CA PRO A 201 0.91 17.20 -14.86
C PRO A 201 -0.46 17.83 -14.61
N ILE A 202 -0.51 19.17 -14.60
CA ILE A 202 -1.72 19.94 -14.26
C ILE A 202 -2.94 19.55 -15.10
N GLN A 203 -2.74 19.20 -16.38
CA GLN A 203 -3.80 18.75 -17.29
C GLN A 203 -4.51 17.49 -16.77
N ARG A 204 -3.75 16.52 -16.26
CA ARG A 204 -4.31 15.28 -15.67
C ARG A 204 -5.09 15.58 -14.39
N VAL A 205 -4.60 16.54 -13.61
CA VAL A 205 -5.25 16.99 -12.37
C VAL A 205 -6.60 17.61 -12.70
N PHE A 206 -6.66 18.52 -13.67
CA PHE A 206 -7.92 19.12 -14.13
C PHE A 206 -8.94 18.05 -14.57
N ALA A 207 -8.52 17.08 -15.38
CA ALA A 207 -9.40 16.01 -15.83
C ALA A 207 -10.00 15.21 -14.66
N ILE A 208 -9.17 14.86 -13.66
CA ILE A 208 -9.61 14.14 -12.46
C ILE A 208 -10.54 14.99 -11.60
N VAL A 209 -10.18 16.25 -11.36
CA VAL A 209 -10.99 17.17 -10.56
C VAL A 209 -12.37 17.37 -11.21
N HIS A 210 -12.43 17.48 -12.53
CA HIS A 210 -13.69 17.54 -13.28
C HIS A 210 -14.59 16.34 -12.97
N ARG A 211 -14.04 15.13 -13.12
CA ARG A 211 -14.80 13.90 -12.84
C ARG A 211 -15.22 13.79 -11.37
N LEU A 212 -14.37 14.22 -10.43
CA LEU A 212 -14.69 14.23 -9.00
C LEU A 212 -15.82 15.20 -8.65
N ILE A 213 -15.84 16.38 -9.27
CA ILE A 213 -16.91 17.37 -9.10
C ILE A 213 -18.24 16.78 -9.57
N ILE A 214 -18.29 16.22 -10.78
CA ILE A 214 -19.51 15.60 -11.32
C ILE A 214 -19.94 14.43 -10.44
N LEU A 215 -19.01 13.54 -10.08
CA LEU A 215 -19.28 12.41 -9.18
C LEU A 215 -19.87 12.90 -7.85
N ARG A 216 -19.39 14.03 -7.34
CA ARG A 216 -19.88 14.62 -6.09
C ARG A 216 -21.26 15.26 -6.21
N CYS A 217 -21.60 15.83 -7.36
CA CYS A 217 -22.94 16.32 -7.67
C CYS A 217 -23.95 15.16 -7.72
N LEU A 218 -23.55 14.01 -8.27
CA LEU A 218 -24.40 12.81 -8.34
C LEU A 218 -24.46 12.03 -7.03
N ARG A 219 -23.36 11.98 -6.28
CA ARG A 219 -23.21 11.16 -5.06
C ARG A 219 -22.60 11.97 -3.94
N TYR A 220 -23.38 12.25 -2.90
CA TYR A 220 -22.91 13.00 -1.76
C TYR A 220 -21.82 12.23 -1.01
N SER A 221 -20.62 12.80 -0.93
CA SER A 221 -19.50 12.25 -0.15
C SER A 221 -18.64 13.38 0.41
N VAL A 222 -18.45 13.40 1.73
CA VAL A 222 -17.57 14.37 2.41
C VAL A 222 -16.11 14.16 2.03
N LYS A 223 -15.69 12.90 1.81
CA LYS A 223 -14.32 12.55 1.41
C LYS A 223 -13.97 13.15 0.06
N ILE A 224 -14.85 13.01 -0.94
CA ILE A 224 -14.63 13.60 -2.27
C ILE A 224 -14.48 15.13 -2.18
N LYS A 225 -15.31 15.81 -1.37
CA LYS A 225 -15.20 17.25 -1.16
C LYS A 225 -13.81 17.64 -0.62
N LYS A 226 -13.32 16.93 0.39
CA LYS A 226 -11.99 17.18 0.98
C LYS A 226 -10.88 17.00 -0.05
N ILE A 227 -10.95 15.96 -0.87
CA ILE A 227 -9.95 15.70 -1.91
C ILE A 227 -9.96 16.79 -2.97
N ILE A 228 -11.12 17.23 -3.45
CA ILE A 228 -11.24 18.32 -4.43
C ILE A 228 -10.58 19.59 -3.87
N GLN A 229 -10.85 19.93 -2.60
CA GLN A 229 -10.23 21.08 -1.94
C GLN A 229 -8.71 20.92 -1.79
N SER A 230 -8.25 19.73 -1.43
CA SER A 230 -6.83 19.42 -1.30
C SER A 230 -6.10 19.58 -2.64
N LEU A 231 -6.64 19.00 -3.72
CA LEU A 231 -6.09 19.15 -5.06
C LEU A 231 -6.09 20.61 -5.52
N ALA A 232 -7.17 21.35 -5.27
CA ALA A 232 -7.23 22.77 -5.61
C ALA A 232 -6.14 23.58 -4.91
N ASN A 233 -5.87 23.30 -3.64
CA ASN A 233 -4.84 23.99 -2.88
C ASN A 233 -3.43 23.59 -3.32
N VAL A 234 -3.16 22.31 -3.55
CA VAL A 234 -1.82 21.81 -3.94
C VAL A 234 -1.42 22.29 -5.33
N TYR A 235 -2.39 22.43 -6.23
CA TYR A 235 -2.17 22.81 -7.62
C TYR A 235 -2.56 24.24 -7.97
N GLU A 236 -2.98 25.03 -6.96
CA GLU A 236 -3.43 26.42 -7.12
C GLU A 236 -4.47 26.58 -8.25
N ILE A 237 -5.44 25.66 -8.29
CA ILE A 237 -6.44 25.63 -9.34
C ILE A 237 -7.48 26.73 -9.08
N ASP A 238 -7.53 27.72 -9.98
CA ASP A 238 -8.62 28.67 -10.01
C ASP A 238 -9.80 28.13 -10.85
N PHE A 239 -10.89 27.79 -10.15
CA PHE A 239 -12.12 27.32 -10.79
C PHE A 239 -12.93 28.45 -11.45
N SER A 240 -12.49 29.70 -11.33
CA SER A 240 -13.18 30.91 -11.83
C SER A 240 -13.07 31.09 -13.35
N ASP A 241 -12.06 30.51 -14.02
CA ASP A 241 -11.70 30.82 -15.42
C ASP A 241 -12.32 29.90 -16.47
N CYS A 242 -13.17 28.95 -16.05
CA CYS A 242 -13.61 27.86 -16.92
C CYS A 242 -14.97 28.17 -17.60
N PHE A 243 -15.03 29.17 -18.50
CA PHE A 243 -16.27 29.62 -19.18
C PHE A 243 -16.15 29.84 -20.71
N VAL A 244 -15.90 28.82 -21.56
CA VAL A 244 -16.25 28.82 -23.02
C VAL A 244 -16.44 27.41 -23.60
N THR A 245 -17.65 27.06 -24.03
CA THR A 245 -18.09 25.75 -24.52
C THR A 245 -17.43 25.29 -25.83
N LYS A 246 -16.99 24.02 -25.88
CA LYS A 246 -17.14 23.08 -27.03
C LYS A 246 -17.24 21.63 -26.53
N GLU A 247 -17.90 20.81 -27.34
CA GLU A 247 -18.52 19.51 -27.05
C GLU A 247 -17.67 18.43 -26.37
N GLU A 248 -18.41 17.61 -25.62
CA GLU A 248 -18.01 16.46 -24.83
C GLU A 248 -17.41 15.34 -25.70
N ASN A 249 -16.16 14.99 -25.40
CA ASN A 249 -15.68 13.63 -25.62
C ASN A 249 -15.15 13.13 -24.28
N TYR A 250 -15.81 12.12 -23.70
CA TYR A 250 -15.26 11.35 -22.59
C TYR A 250 -14.09 10.54 -23.11
N LEU A 251 -12.92 11.19 -23.22
CA LEU A 251 -11.73 10.58 -23.77
C LEU A 251 -11.20 9.52 -22.82
N ILE A 252 -10.85 8.35 -23.36
CA ILE A 252 -10.24 7.23 -22.63
C ILE A 252 -8.79 7.60 -22.21
N ASN A 253 -8.13 8.48 -22.97
CA ASN A 253 -6.77 8.92 -22.69
C ASN A 253 -6.78 10.29 -22.02
N ILE A 254 -6.33 10.32 -20.76
CA ILE A 254 -6.35 11.52 -19.91
C ILE A 254 -5.45 12.65 -20.44
N ASP A 255 -4.41 12.31 -21.23
CA ASP A 255 -3.49 13.28 -21.81
C ASP A 255 -4.12 14.06 -22.97
N ASN A 256 -5.22 13.57 -23.53
CA ASN A 256 -5.95 14.25 -24.60
C ASN A 256 -7.03 15.19 -24.05
N PHE A 257 -7.12 15.36 -22.73
CA PHE A 257 -8.09 16.25 -22.12
C PHE A 257 -7.82 17.69 -22.55
N LYS A 258 -8.70 18.22 -23.40
CA LYS A 258 -8.72 19.64 -23.70
C LYS A 258 -9.32 20.34 -22.49
N ASN A 259 -8.71 21.43 -22.03
CA ASN A 259 -9.28 22.23 -20.94
C ASN A 259 -10.67 22.72 -21.35
N PHE A 260 -11.69 22.07 -20.81
CA PHE A 260 -13.09 22.44 -21.02
C PHE A 260 -13.59 23.30 -19.85
N PRO A 261 -14.63 24.11 -20.07
CA PRO A 261 -15.31 24.88 -19.03
C PRO A 261 -15.91 23.97 -17.96
N PHE A 262 -15.93 24.42 -16.70
CA PHE A 262 -16.42 23.67 -15.54
C PHE A 262 -17.75 24.25 -15.05
N TYR A 263 -18.84 24.04 -15.79
CA TYR A 263 -20.18 24.48 -15.32
C TYR A 263 -20.59 23.75 -14.03
N ASP A 264 -20.18 22.48 -13.87
CA ASP A 264 -20.49 21.66 -12.71
C ASP A 264 -19.90 22.22 -11.41
N TYR A 265 -18.85 23.04 -11.48
CA TYR A 265 -18.32 23.70 -10.28
C TYR A 265 -19.32 24.69 -9.68
N PHE A 266 -20.12 25.38 -10.50
CA PHE A 266 -21.18 26.26 -10.01
C PHE A 266 -22.27 25.47 -9.27
N LEU A 267 -22.64 24.29 -9.80
CA LEU A 267 -23.56 23.36 -9.13
C LEU A 267 -22.95 22.84 -7.82
N PHE A 268 -21.69 22.42 -7.85
CA PHE A 268 -20.95 21.99 -6.66
C PHE A 268 -20.92 23.08 -5.58
N LYS A 269 -20.68 24.34 -5.94
CA LYS A 269 -20.68 25.48 -5.01
C LYS A 269 -22.04 25.71 -4.37
N LYS A 270 -23.14 25.47 -5.09
CA LYS A 270 -24.51 25.56 -4.54
C LYS A 270 -24.91 24.35 -3.66
N MET A 271 -24.21 23.24 -3.80
CA MET A 271 -24.37 22.04 -2.97
C MET A 271 -23.44 22.01 -1.74
N LEU A 272 -22.62 23.06 -1.55
CA LEU A 272 -21.82 23.28 -0.34
C LEU A 272 -22.67 23.69 0.84
#